data_AF-A0A2D5QRL9-F1
#
_entry.id   AF-A0A2D5QRL9-F1
#
_cell.length_a   1.000
_cell.length_b   1.000
_cell.length_c   1.000
_cell.angle_alpha   90.00
_cell.angle_beta   90.00
_cell.angle_gamma   90.00
#
_symmetry.space_group_name_H-M   'P 1'
#
loop_
_entity.id
_entity.type
_entity.pdbx_description
1 polymer ?
#
loop_
_entity_poly.entity_id
_entity_poly.type
_entity_poly.pdbx_seq_one_letter_code
_entity_poly.pdbx_strand_id
1 'polypeptide(L)'
;MHQNTFMMKKQILGTLFGFFALFGFGAIYYGLLTADSAAALMAEYDSCLHAPNMGLIVLGNILAAYLLVYSFDKMGVNDPKSGAYQGAMIMAIVFGLFQAFALAQYSFYDASFAIVEWVVGIVHGILGGAAIGAYNSKAA
;
A
#
# COMPACT_ATOMS: atom_id res chain seq x y z
N MET A 1 -28.82 16.67 1.03
CA MET A 1 -28.49 15.41 1.74
C MET A 1 -27.99 14.31 0.80
N HIS A 2 -28.63 14.05 -0.35
CA HIS A 2 -28.21 12.98 -1.27
C HIS A 2 -26.75 13.06 -1.79
N GLN A 3 -26.24 14.26 -2.09
CA GLN A 3 -24.88 14.44 -2.59
C GLN A 3 -23.81 14.04 -1.56
N ASN A 4 -24.02 14.35 -0.27
CA ASN A 4 -23.09 13.96 0.80
C ASN A 4 -23.07 12.44 1.02
N THR A 5 -24.23 11.79 0.96
CA THR A 5 -24.33 10.33 1.08
C THR A 5 -23.63 9.62 -0.08
N PHE A 6 -23.76 10.16 -1.30
CA PHE A 6 -23.09 9.62 -2.49
C PHE A 6 -21.56 9.72 -2.37
N MET A 7 -21.04 10.89 -2.00
CA MET A 7 -19.60 11.09 -1.83
C MET A 7 -19.01 10.19 -0.74
N MET A 8 -19.71 10.05 0.40
CA MET A 8 -19.28 9.17 1.48
C MET A 8 -19.25 7.70 1.05
N LYS A 9 -20.27 7.25 0.30
CA LYS A 9 -20.32 5.88 -0.24
C LYS A 9 -19.18 5.61 -1.22
N LYS A 10 -18.88 6.59 -2.10
CA LYS A 10 -17.75 6.50 -3.05
C LYS A 10 -16.43 6.31 -2.31
N GLN A 11 -16.19 7.11 -1.27
CA GLN A 11 -14.94 7.04 -0.50
C GLN A 11 -14.79 5.71 0.24
N ILE A 12 -15.85 5.22 0.89
CA ILE A 12 -15.83 3.94 1.61
C ILE A 12 -15.57 2.78 0.64
N LEU A 13 -16.30 2.72 -0.47
CA LEU A 13 -16.15 1.63 -1.44
C LEU A 13 -14.81 1.68 -2.15
N GLY A 14 -14.35 2.87 -2.58
CA GLY A 14 -13.02 3.05 -3.14
C GLY A 14 -11.94 2.58 -2.17
N THR A 15 -12.09 2.89 -0.86
CA THR A 15 -11.13 2.46 0.17
C THR A 15 -11.14 0.94 0.32
N LEU A 16 -12.31 0.29 0.28
CA LEU A 16 -12.40 -1.17 0.33
C LEU A 16 -11.73 -1.84 -0.88
N PHE A 17 -11.96 -1.34 -2.09
CA PHE A 17 -11.32 -1.90 -3.30
C PHE A 17 -9.81 -1.69 -3.28
N GLY A 18 -9.34 -0.50 -2.90
CA GLY A 18 -7.92 -0.22 -2.70
C GLY A 18 -7.31 -1.13 -1.64
N PHE A 19 -7.98 -1.30 -0.51
CA PHE A 19 -7.54 -2.16 0.59
C PHE A 19 -7.36 -3.61 0.13
N PHE A 20 -8.35 -4.21 -0.55
CA PHE A 20 -8.23 -5.59 -1.00
C PHE A 20 -7.10 -5.78 -2.03
N ALA A 21 -6.87 -4.79 -2.90
CA ALA A 21 -5.76 -4.83 -3.84
C ALA A 21 -4.39 -4.74 -3.13
N LEU A 22 -4.25 -3.79 -2.18
CA LEU A 22 -3.02 -3.59 -1.42
C LEU A 22 -2.73 -4.76 -0.48
N PHE A 23 -3.68 -5.09 0.39
CA PHE A 23 -3.56 -6.17 1.36
C PHE A 23 -3.48 -7.54 0.68
N GLY A 24 -4.25 -7.77 -0.39
CA GLY A 24 -4.20 -9.01 -1.14
C GLY A 24 -2.84 -9.26 -1.79
N PHE A 25 -2.27 -8.23 -2.43
CA PHE A 25 -0.90 -8.32 -2.95
C PHE A 25 0.13 -8.52 -1.83
N GLY A 26 0.05 -7.73 -0.76
CA GLY A 26 0.94 -7.85 0.39
C GLY A 26 0.88 -9.23 1.05
N ALA A 27 -0.32 -9.82 1.18
CA ALA A 27 -0.49 -11.17 1.72
C ALA A 27 0.16 -12.24 0.84
N ILE A 28 0.12 -12.09 -0.48
CA ILE A 28 0.80 -12.99 -1.41
C ILE A 28 2.32 -12.81 -1.30
N TYR A 29 2.81 -11.58 -1.44
CA TYR A 29 4.25 -11.32 -1.44
C TYR A 29 4.89 -11.65 -0.09
N TYR A 30 4.42 -11.01 1.00
CA TYR A 30 5.00 -11.18 2.32
C TYR A 30 4.60 -12.48 3.02
N GLY A 31 3.36 -12.94 2.80
CA GLY A 31 2.81 -14.10 3.49
C GLY A 31 3.08 -15.44 2.81
N LEU A 32 3.41 -15.45 1.52
CA LEU A 32 3.71 -16.69 0.77
C LEU A 32 5.11 -16.66 0.16
N LEU A 33 5.44 -15.62 -0.63
CA LEU A 33 6.67 -15.62 -1.43
C LEU A 33 7.93 -15.38 -0.58
N THR A 34 7.84 -14.56 0.47
CA THR A 34 8.97 -14.21 1.33
C THR A 34 8.84 -14.72 2.76
N ALA A 35 7.90 -15.63 3.03
CA ALA A 35 7.61 -16.11 4.38
C ALA A 35 8.82 -16.76 5.05
N ASP A 36 9.53 -17.63 4.33
CA ASP A 36 10.71 -18.33 4.85
C ASP A 36 11.87 -17.36 5.13
N SER A 37 12.09 -16.40 4.23
CA SER A 37 13.10 -15.35 4.41
C SER A 37 12.78 -14.46 5.60
N ALA A 38 11.51 -14.11 5.81
CA ALA A 38 11.06 -13.34 6.96
C ALA A 38 11.25 -14.13 8.28
N ALA A 39 10.99 -15.44 8.28
CA ALA A 39 11.22 -16.30 9.42
C ALA A 39 12.72 -16.41 9.77
N ALA A 40 13.59 -16.51 8.77
CA ALA A 40 15.04 -16.53 8.96
C ALA A 40 15.56 -15.21 9.56
N LEU A 41 15.11 -14.06 9.02
CA LEU A 41 15.46 -12.74 9.55
C LEU A 41 14.98 -12.57 11.00
N MET A 42 13.78 -13.05 11.30
CA MET A 42 13.22 -13.01 12.66
C MET A 42 14.03 -13.82 13.65
N ALA A 43 14.53 -15.00 13.25
CA ALA A 43 15.38 -15.83 14.10
C ALA A 43 16.77 -15.19 14.33
N GLU A 44 17.33 -14.53 13.32
CA GLU A 44 18.64 -13.87 13.42
C GLU A 44 18.60 -12.62 14.31
N TYR A 45 17.49 -11.87 14.28
CA TYR A 45 17.32 -10.60 14.98
C TYR A 45 16.22 -10.64 16.06
N ASP A 46 15.95 -11.80 16.66
CA ASP A 46 14.87 -12.02 17.65
C ASP A 46 14.94 -11.08 18.87
N SER A 47 16.15 -10.63 19.23
CA SER A 47 16.33 -9.67 20.33
C SER A 47 15.76 -8.27 20.11
N CYS A 48 15.48 -7.88 18.86
CA CYS A 48 15.01 -6.54 18.51
C CYS A 48 13.81 -6.50 17.56
N LEU A 49 13.53 -7.60 16.85
CA LEU A 49 12.35 -7.74 16.01
C LEU A 49 11.23 -8.43 16.78
N HIS A 50 9.99 -7.99 16.55
CA HIS A 50 8.80 -8.64 17.12
C HIS A 50 7.98 -9.30 16.03
N ALA A 51 7.20 -10.30 16.42
CA ALA A 51 6.23 -10.92 15.54
C ALA A 51 5.33 -9.85 14.89
N PRO A 52 5.07 -9.95 13.57
CA PRO A 52 4.24 -8.97 12.86
C PRO A 52 2.85 -8.82 13.49
N ASN A 53 2.47 -7.58 13.81
CA ASN A 53 1.12 -7.30 14.32
C ASN A 53 0.13 -7.18 13.16
N MET A 54 -0.68 -8.22 12.97
CA MET A 54 -1.62 -8.26 11.85
C MET A 54 -2.71 -7.18 11.91
N GLY A 55 -3.12 -6.76 13.11
CA GLY A 55 -4.05 -5.65 13.27
C GLY A 55 -3.48 -4.33 12.73
N LEU A 56 -2.20 -4.05 13.01
CA LEU A 56 -1.52 -2.87 12.49
C LEU A 56 -1.29 -2.95 10.98
N ILE A 57 -1.00 -4.15 10.44
CA ILE A 57 -0.84 -4.35 8.98
C ILE A 57 -2.16 -4.09 8.26
N VAL A 58 -3.27 -4.61 8.76
CA VAL A 58 -4.61 -4.35 8.19
C VAL A 58 -4.93 -2.87 8.26
N LEU A 59 -4.73 -2.23 9.42
CA LEU A 59 -4.97 -0.80 9.59
C LEU A 59 -4.12 0.04 8.64
N GLY A 60 -2.82 -0.28 8.50
CA GLY A 60 -1.92 0.41 7.58
C GLY A 60 -2.39 0.35 6.14
N ASN A 61 -2.87 -0.82 5.68
CA ASN A 61 -3.43 -0.96 4.34
C ASN A 61 -4.74 -0.18 4.14
N ILE A 62 -5.60 -0.10 5.17
CA ILE A 62 -6.81 0.73 5.13
C ILE A 62 -6.44 2.21 5.00
N LEU A 63 -5.47 2.69 5.79
CA LEU A 63 -5.00 4.07 5.76
C LEU A 63 -4.35 4.42 4.41
N ALA A 64 -3.53 3.52 3.86
CA ALA A 64 -2.93 3.70 2.54
C ALA A 64 -3.99 3.75 1.43
N ALA A 65 -4.97 2.85 1.46
CA ALA A 65 -6.09 2.86 0.52
C ALA A 65 -6.90 4.16 0.60
N TYR A 66 -7.21 4.61 1.83
CA TYR A 66 -7.93 5.86 2.05
C TYR A 66 -7.14 7.08 1.55
N LEU A 67 -5.83 7.12 1.79
CA LEU A 67 -4.95 8.17 1.28
C LEU A 67 -5.00 8.26 -0.25
N LEU A 68 -4.95 7.12 -0.94
CA LEU A 68 -5.05 7.06 -2.40
C LEU A 68 -6.42 7.55 -2.88
N VAL A 69 -7.51 7.07 -2.29
CA VAL A 69 -8.88 7.50 -2.62
C VAL A 69 -9.04 9.01 -2.46
N TYR A 70 -8.62 9.55 -1.31
CA TYR A 70 -8.70 10.97 -1.02
C TYR A 70 -7.90 11.79 -2.04
N SER A 71 -6.67 11.37 -2.35
CA SER A 71 -5.82 12.03 -3.33
C SER A 71 -6.44 12.01 -4.72
N PHE A 72 -6.96 10.85 -5.14
CA PHE A 72 -7.55 10.65 -6.46
C PHE A 72 -8.82 11.49 -6.67
N ASP A 73 -9.66 11.62 -5.64
CA ASP A 73 -10.82 12.51 -5.67
C ASP A 73 -10.41 13.97 -5.92
N LYS A 74 -9.30 14.42 -5.33
CA LYS A 74 -8.78 15.78 -5.52
C LYS A 74 -8.10 15.98 -6.88
N MET A 75 -7.49 14.92 -7.41
CA MET A 75 -6.79 14.93 -8.69
C MET A 75 -7.71 14.69 -9.90
N GLY A 76 -8.98 14.32 -9.66
CA GLY A 76 -9.92 13.98 -10.73
C GLY A 76 -9.60 12.65 -11.42
N VAL A 77 -8.93 11.72 -10.72
CA VAL A 77 -8.56 10.39 -11.25
C VAL A 77 -9.82 9.51 -11.34
N ASN A 78 -10.17 9.12 -12.56
CA ASN A 78 -11.42 8.41 -12.85
C ASN A 78 -11.26 7.26 -13.86
N ASP A 79 -10.06 6.74 -14.05
CA ASP A 79 -9.83 5.56 -14.88
C ASP A 79 -8.69 4.68 -14.31
N PRO A 80 -8.63 3.38 -14.67
CA PRO A 80 -7.64 2.46 -14.11
C PRO A 80 -6.18 2.84 -14.43
N LYS A 81 -5.93 3.42 -15.62
CA LYS A 81 -4.57 3.72 -16.08
C LYS A 81 -4.03 4.94 -15.36
N SER A 82 -4.82 6.02 -15.25
CA SER A 82 -4.45 7.18 -14.43
C SER A 82 -4.34 6.81 -12.96
N GLY A 83 -5.23 5.94 -12.45
CA GLY A 83 -5.15 5.40 -11.10
C GLY A 83 -3.85 4.65 -10.83
N ALA A 84 -3.44 3.75 -11.74
CA ALA A 84 -2.18 3.03 -11.61
C ALA A 84 -0.97 3.98 -11.59
N TYR A 85 -0.93 4.96 -12.50
CA TYR A 85 0.17 5.92 -12.59
C TYR A 85 0.29 6.80 -11.34
N GLN A 86 -0.83 7.39 -10.90
CA GLN A 86 -0.82 8.25 -9.71
C GLN A 86 -0.59 7.46 -8.43
N GLY A 87 -1.13 6.25 -8.34
CA GLY A 87 -0.88 5.34 -7.22
C GLY A 87 0.59 4.93 -7.13
N ALA A 88 1.21 4.58 -8.26
CA ALA A 88 2.64 4.30 -8.35
C ALA A 88 3.46 5.49 -7.84
N MET A 89 3.12 6.71 -8.25
CA MET A 89 3.87 7.90 -7.88
C MET A 89 3.75 8.24 -6.39
N ILE A 90 2.55 8.18 -5.84
CA ILE A 90 2.32 8.40 -4.40
C ILE A 90 3.08 7.36 -3.59
N MET A 91 2.96 6.07 -3.93
CA MET A 91 3.60 5.01 -3.17
C MET A 91 5.11 4.97 -3.36
N ALA A 92 5.63 5.37 -4.53
CA ALA A 92 7.07 5.56 -4.72
C ALA A 92 7.63 6.57 -3.72
N ILE A 93 6.93 7.68 -3.48
CA ILE A 93 7.37 8.69 -2.52
C ILE A 93 7.23 8.17 -1.09
N VAL A 94 6.06 7.62 -0.73
CA VAL A 94 5.78 7.13 0.64
C VAL A 94 6.76 6.03 1.05
N PHE A 95 6.94 5.01 0.20
CA PHE A 95 7.87 3.92 0.49
C PHE A 95 9.31 4.39 0.35
N GLY A 96 9.64 5.25 -0.60
CA GLY A 96 11.00 5.78 -0.75
C GLY A 96 11.48 6.51 0.51
N LEU A 97 10.58 7.30 1.13
CA LEU A 97 10.85 7.92 2.42
C LEU A 97 11.05 6.87 3.51
N PHE A 98 10.15 5.88 3.62
CA PHE A 98 10.28 4.80 4.61
C PHE A 98 11.61 4.05 4.46
N GLN A 99 12.04 3.72 3.23
CA GLN A 99 13.29 3.01 3.00
C GLN A 99 14.53 3.84 3.32
N ALA A 100 14.50 5.14 3.05
CA ALA A 100 15.59 6.03 3.44
C ALA A 100 15.77 6.06 4.97
N PHE A 101 14.66 6.09 5.72
CA PHE A 101 14.71 6.01 7.19
C PHE A 101 15.14 4.64 7.69
N ALA A 102 14.63 3.56 7.09
CA ALA A 102 14.99 2.20 7.48
C ALA A 102 16.49 1.94 7.31
N LEU A 103 17.07 2.34 6.17
CA LEU A 103 18.51 2.25 5.91
C LEU A 103 19.36 3.03 6.91
N ALA A 104 18.85 4.17 7.39
CA ALA A 104 19.57 5.00 8.34
C ALA A 104 19.52 4.45 9.78
N GLN A 105 18.53 3.61 10.09
CA GLN A 105 18.24 3.17 11.47
C GLN A 105 18.58 1.71 11.75
N TYR A 106 18.47 0.82 10.75
CA TYR A 106 18.54 -0.61 10.97
C TYR A 106 19.76 -1.23 10.28
N SER A 107 20.64 -1.84 11.07
CA SER A 107 21.86 -2.49 10.56
C SER A 107 21.59 -3.76 9.75
N PHE A 108 20.43 -4.39 9.94
CA PHE A 108 19.99 -5.57 9.17
C PHE A 108 19.32 -5.20 7.84
N TYR A 109 19.13 -3.90 7.59
CA TYR A 109 18.43 -3.39 6.42
C TYR A 109 19.46 -2.82 5.44
N ASP A 110 19.78 -3.58 4.39
CA ASP A 110 20.77 -3.16 3.39
C ASP A 110 20.13 -2.45 2.19
N ALA A 111 20.97 -1.83 1.36
CA ALA A 111 20.53 -1.08 0.18
C ALA A 111 19.79 -1.95 -0.85
N SER A 112 20.17 -3.22 -0.98
CA SER A 112 19.52 -4.14 -1.93
C SER A 112 18.11 -4.46 -1.47
N PHE A 113 17.95 -4.79 -0.19
CA PHE A 113 16.66 -5.05 0.43
C PHE A 113 15.76 -3.82 0.36
N ALA A 114 16.30 -2.63 0.67
CA ALA A 114 15.58 -1.37 0.57
C ALA A 114 15.06 -1.09 -0.85
N ILE A 115 15.87 -1.32 -1.89
CA ILE A 115 15.45 -1.12 -3.28
C ILE A 115 14.33 -2.09 -3.66
N VAL A 116 14.44 -3.36 -3.26
CA VAL A 116 13.39 -4.36 -3.51
C VAL A 116 12.09 -3.93 -2.86
N GLU A 117 12.12 -3.58 -1.58
CA GLU A 117 10.94 -3.17 -0.83
C GLU A 117 10.35 -1.84 -1.35
N TRP A 118 11.19 -0.94 -1.86
CA TRP A 118 10.72 0.26 -2.56
C TRP A 118 9.93 -0.07 -3.83
N VAL A 119 10.46 -0.98 -4.67
CA VAL A 119 9.77 -1.44 -5.88
C VAL A 119 8.47 -2.15 -5.52
N VAL A 120 8.45 -2.98 -4.48
CA VAL A 120 7.24 -3.63 -3.96
C VAL A 120 6.21 -2.58 -3.54
N GLY A 121 6.63 -1.49 -2.89
CA GLY A 121 5.76 -0.34 -2.59
C GLY A 121 5.15 0.31 -3.83
N ILE A 122 5.93 0.47 -4.90
CA ILE A 122 5.43 0.99 -6.17
C ILE A 122 4.37 0.05 -6.76
N VAL A 123 4.61 -1.27 -6.73
CA VAL A 123 3.65 -2.28 -7.20
C VAL A 123 2.35 -2.24 -6.40
N HIS A 124 2.43 -2.07 -5.07
CA HIS A 124 1.24 -1.81 -4.23
C HIS A 124 0.48 -0.59 -4.76
N GLY A 125 1.17 0.52 -5.03
CA GLY A 125 0.58 1.73 -5.60
C GLY A 125 -0.09 1.51 -6.95
N ILE A 126 0.53 0.76 -7.85
CA ILE A 126 -0.02 0.40 -9.16
C ILE A 126 -1.34 -0.38 -8.99
N LEU A 127 -1.33 -1.43 -8.18
CA LEU A 127 -2.48 -2.32 -8.02
C LEU A 127 -3.62 -1.65 -7.27
N GLY A 128 -3.32 -1.04 -6.12
CA GLY A 128 -4.29 -0.26 -5.34
C GLY A 128 -4.85 0.91 -6.14
N GLY A 129 -3.98 1.64 -6.83
CA GLY A 129 -4.35 2.76 -7.66
C GLY A 129 -5.25 2.36 -8.84
N ALA A 130 -4.91 1.28 -9.54
CA ALA A 130 -5.73 0.75 -10.64
C ALA A 130 -7.12 0.31 -10.15
N ALA A 131 -7.19 -0.38 -9.00
CA ALA A 131 -8.45 -0.83 -8.42
C ALA A 131 -9.37 0.35 -8.06
N ILE A 132 -8.82 1.39 -7.43
CA ILE A 132 -9.57 2.61 -7.08
C ILE A 132 -10.00 3.37 -8.34
N GLY A 133 -9.10 3.54 -9.31
CA GLY A 133 -9.40 4.21 -10.58
C GLY A 133 -10.50 3.49 -11.38
N ALA A 134 -10.47 2.15 -11.39
CA ALA A 134 -11.51 1.32 -12.01
C ALA A 134 -12.87 1.43 -11.31
N TYR A 135 -12.89 1.64 -9.99
CA TYR A 135 -14.12 1.91 -9.26
C TYR A 135 -14.64 3.32 -9.56
N ASN A 136 -13.76 4.33 -9.52
CA ASN A 136 -14.12 5.72 -9.79
C ASN A 136 -14.72 5.90 -11.18
N SER A 137 -14.25 5.17 -12.20
CA SER A 137 -14.81 5.21 -13.56
C SER A 137 -16.26 4.74 -13.65
N LYS A 138 -16.70 3.86 -12.75
CA LYS A 138 -18.07 3.34 -12.67
C LYS A 138 -18.98 4.18 -11.78
N ALA A 139 -18.39 5.02 -10.94
CA ALA A 139 -19.09 5.88 -9.99
C ALA A 139 -19.16 7.35 -10.47
N ALA A 140 -18.57 7.68 -11.62
CA ALA A 140 -18.70 8.98 -12.29
C ALA A 140 -19.97 9.02 -13.15
#